data_AF-A0A9D9C3Y4-F1
#
_entry.id   AF-A0A9D9C3Y4-F1
#
_cell.length_a   1.000
_cell.length_b   1.000
_cell.length_c   1.000
_cell.angle_alpha   90.00
_cell.angle_beta   90.00
_cell.angle_gamma   90.00
#
_symmetry.space_group_name_H-M   'P 1'
#
loop_
_entity.id
_entity.type
_entity.pdbx_description
1 polymer ?
#
loop_
_entity_poly.entity_id
_entity_poly.type
_entity_poly.pdbx_seq_one_letter_code
_entity_poly.pdbx_strand_id
1 'polypeptide(L)'
;MTDYQQIRLDITPCDENITDLFAAFLADCGYESFVPDETGLTAYINSTLFNKEDVESIIADFPMEVDAKLTVDFIEGKDWNEEWEKNYFQPIVIADQCVIHSTFHKDVPNAKYDIVIDP
;
A
#
# COMPACT_ATOMS: atom_id res chain seq x y z
N MET A 1 8.48 -9.80 10.97
CA MET A 1 7.45 -9.23 10.07
C MET A 1 6.69 -8.20 10.88
N THR A 2 6.37 -7.07 10.26
CA THR A 2 5.72 -5.96 10.94
C THR A 2 4.24 -6.01 10.63
N ASP A 3 3.41 -6.13 11.66
CA ASP A 3 1.96 -6.00 11.53
C ASP A 3 1.59 -4.53 11.37
N TYR A 4 0.56 -4.27 10.58
CA TYR A 4 0.04 -2.93 10.32
C TYR A 4 -1.44 -2.83 10.69
N GLN A 5 -1.84 -1.63 11.09
CA GLN A 5 -3.24 -1.23 11.06
C GLN A 5 -3.46 -0.35 9.83
N GLN A 6 -4.49 -0.70 9.07
CA GLN A 6 -5.05 0.14 8.03
C GLN A 6 -6.22 0.90 8.62
N ILE A 7 -6.24 2.21 8.46
CA ILE A 7 -7.45 3.00 8.70
C ILE A 7 -8.04 3.45 7.38
N ARG A 8 -9.36 3.56 7.36
CA ARG A 8 -10.12 4.21 6.32
C ARG A 8 -10.91 5.36 6.92
N LEU A 9 -10.71 6.56 6.37
CA LEU A 9 -11.53 7.74 6.63
C LEU A 9 -12.39 7.97 5.39
N ASP A 10 -13.69 7.69 5.47
CA ASP A 10 -14.65 8.14 4.46
C ASP A 10 -15.10 9.56 4.80
N ILE A 11 -14.86 10.52 3.91
CA ILE A 11 -14.95 11.95 4.20
C ILE A 11 -16.01 12.61 3.32
N THR A 12 -16.83 13.50 3.87
CA THR A 12 -17.88 14.22 3.13
C THR A 12 -18.01 15.67 3.62
N PRO A 13 -17.83 16.68 2.75
CA PRO A 13 -17.36 16.58 1.36
C PRO A 13 -15.91 16.10 1.29
N CYS A 14 -15.55 15.35 0.23
CA CYS A 14 -14.17 14.94 -0.01
C CYS A 14 -13.56 15.80 -1.12
N ASP A 15 -12.38 16.36 -0.87
CA ASP A 15 -11.53 16.97 -1.87
C ASP A 15 -10.05 16.73 -1.55
N GLU A 16 -9.17 17.04 -2.51
CA GLU A 16 -7.72 16.82 -2.41
C GLU A 16 -7.09 17.56 -1.21
N ASN A 17 -7.51 18.79 -0.92
CA ASN A 17 -6.95 19.56 0.20
C ASN A 17 -7.33 18.94 1.55
N ILE A 18 -8.55 18.40 1.65
CA ILE A 18 -9.04 17.73 2.85
C ILE A 18 -8.23 16.46 3.09
N THR A 19 -8.04 15.63 2.06
CA THR A 19 -7.25 14.39 2.18
C THR A 19 -5.78 14.66 2.47
N ASP A 20 -5.20 15.70 1.87
CA ASP A 20 -3.82 16.11 2.11
C ASP A 20 -3.61 16.58 3.56
N LEU A 21 -4.59 17.33 4.10
CA LEU A 21 -4.51 17.79 5.47
C LEU A 21 -4.66 16.65 6.49
N PHE A 22 -5.58 15.71 6.24
CA PHE A 22 -5.67 14.51 7.07
C PHE A 22 -4.38 13.70 7.00
N ALA A 23 -3.77 13.54 5.82
CA ALA A 23 -2.50 12.85 5.68
C ALA A 23 -1.39 13.53 6.50
N ALA A 24 -1.33 14.87 6.49
CA ALA A 24 -0.36 15.62 7.29
C ALA A 24 -0.54 15.38 8.80
N PHE A 25 -1.77 15.47 9.32
CA PHE A 25 -2.02 15.24 10.75
C PHE A 25 -1.78 13.79 11.17
N LEU A 26 -2.16 12.83 10.33
CA LEU A 26 -1.88 11.42 10.58
C LEU A 26 -0.38 11.12 10.54
N ALA A 27 0.39 11.77 9.66
CA ALA A 27 1.85 11.62 9.62
C ALA A 27 2.51 12.02 10.94
N ASP A 28 2.02 13.09 11.58
CA ASP A 28 2.51 13.52 12.91
C ASP A 28 2.21 12.48 14.01
N CYS A 29 1.18 11.64 13.82
CA CYS A 29 0.85 10.50 14.68
C CYS A 29 1.59 9.19 14.31
N GLY A 30 2.51 9.23 13.34
CA GLY A 30 3.33 8.08 12.96
C GLY A 30 2.75 7.18 11.87
N TYR A 31 1.73 7.64 11.13
CA TYR A 31 1.31 6.98 9.89
C TYR A 31 2.37 7.16 8.80
N GLU A 32 2.57 6.12 7.99
CA GLU A 32 3.72 6.02 7.09
C GLU A 32 3.33 6.04 5.60
N SER A 33 2.06 5.75 5.28
CA SER A 33 1.57 5.66 3.91
C SER A 33 0.12 6.12 3.82
N PHE A 34 -0.21 6.78 2.71
CA PHE A 34 -1.46 7.49 2.48
C PHE A 34 -1.93 7.24 1.05
N VAL A 35 -3.19 6.86 0.90
CA VAL A 35 -3.83 6.58 -0.39
C VAL A 35 -5.15 7.34 -0.44
N PRO A 36 -5.16 8.57 -1.00
CA PRO A 36 -6.40 9.31 -1.21
C PRO A 36 -7.20 8.71 -2.37
N ASP A 37 -8.52 8.84 -2.31
CA ASP A 37 -9.43 8.52 -3.40
C ASP A 37 -10.65 9.45 -3.42
N GLU A 38 -11.59 9.19 -4.32
CA GLU A 38 -12.77 10.04 -4.52
C GLU A 38 -13.68 10.17 -3.29
N THR A 39 -13.58 9.27 -2.31
CA THR A 39 -14.46 9.24 -1.13
C THR A 39 -13.73 9.45 0.19
N GLY A 40 -12.40 9.54 0.19
CA GLY A 40 -11.65 9.86 1.41
C GLY A 40 -10.18 9.44 1.37
N LEU A 41 -9.68 8.95 2.51
CA LEU A 41 -8.28 8.64 2.72
C LEU A 41 -8.10 7.29 3.41
N THR A 42 -7.24 6.45 2.84
CA THR A 42 -6.72 5.24 3.50
C THR A 42 -5.31 5.50 3.99
N ALA A 43 -5.00 5.13 5.23
CA ALA A 43 -3.68 5.33 5.82
C ALA A 43 -3.21 4.10 6.59
N TYR A 44 -1.88 3.94 6.69
CA TYR A 44 -1.24 2.77 7.30
C TYR A 44 -0.27 3.18 8.41
N ILE A 45 -0.31 2.45 9.51
CA ILE A 45 0.58 2.64 10.67
C ILE A 45 1.01 1.28 11.20
N ASN A 46 2.22 1.20 11.75
CA ASN A 46 2.67 0.03 12.49
C ASN A 46 1.67 -0.30 13.62
N SER A 47 1.23 -1.55 13.72
CA SER A 47 0.23 -1.98 14.70
C SER A 47 0.59 -1.67 16.15
N THR A 48 1.89 -1.56 16.46
CA THR A 48 2.38 -1.22 17.80
C THR A 48 2.23 0.26 18.16
N LEU A 49 2.07 1.13 17.16
CA LEU A 49 1.91 2.59 17.32
C LEU A 49 0.46 3.04 17.14
N PHE A 50 -0.43 2.17 16.65
CA PHE A 50 -1.82 2.52 16.44
C PHE A 50 -2.53 2.87 17.76
N ASN A 51 -3.10 4.07 17.80
CA ASN A 51 -3.99 4.52 18.86
C ASN A 51 -5.25 5.13 18.25
N LYS A 52 -6.41 4.58 18.59
CA LYS A 52 -7.69 5.02 18.06
C LYS A 52 -8.07 6.43 18.54
N GLU A 53 -7.71 6.78 19.77
CA GLU A 53 -8.03 8.07 20.38
C GLU A 53 -7.35 9.23 19.65
N ASP A 54 -6.14 9.01 19.12
CA ASP A 54 -5.41 10.02 18.35
C ASP A 54 -6.14 10.33 17.03
N VAL A 55 -6.65 9.31 16.35
CA VAL A 55 -7.42 9.48 15.10
C VAL A 55 -8.75 10.18 15.37
N GLU A 56 -9.46 9.77 16.43
CA GLU A 56 -10.71 10.43 16.83
C GLU A 56 -10.49 11.90 17.21
N SER A 57 -9.35 12.22 17.83
CA SER A 57 -8.97 13.60 18.16
C SER A 57 -8.66 14.41 16.90
N ILE A 58 -7.94 13.86 15.93
CA ILE A 58 -7.68 14.52 14.64
C ILE A 58 -8.99 14.84 13.91
N ILE A 59 -9.95 13.90 13.91
CA ILE A 59 -11.27 14.12 13.30
C ILE A 59 -12.03 15.24 14.03
N ALA A 60 -11.99 15.26 15.37
CA ALA A 60 -12.70 16.26 16.18
C ALA A 60 -12.11 17.66 16.05
N ASP A 61 -10.78 17.78 15.97
CA ASP A 61 -10.05 19.05 15.89
C ASP A 61 -9.79 19.52 14.44
N PHE A 62 -10.38 18.83 13.45
CA PHE A 62 -10.15 19.13 12.04
C PHE A 62 -10.65 20.56 11.70
N PRO A 63 -9.84 21.40 11.02
CA PRO A 63 -10.13 22.82 10.86
C PRO A 63 -11.19 23.15 9.79
N MET A 64 -11.77 22.14 9.15
CA MET A 64 -12.78 22.28 8.09
C MET A 64 -14.04 21.50 8.45
N GLU A 65 -15.21 21.98 8.02
CA GLU A 65 -16.49 21.28 8.24
C GLU A 65 -16.59 20.04 7.33
N VAL A 66 -16.33 18.87 7.89
CA VAL A 66 -16.43 17.57 7.21
C VAL A 66 -17.06 16.52 8.13
N ASP A 67 -17.83 15.60 7.55
CA ASP A 67 -18.20 14.33 8.19
C ASP A 67 -17.12 13.30 7.82
N ALA A 68 -16.42 12.75 8.82
CA ALA A 68 -15.40 11.73 8.61
C ALA A 68 -15.74 10.47 9.40
N LYS A 69 -15.83 9.33 8.69
CA LYS A 69 -16.13 8.03 9.28
C LYS A 69 -14.89 7.14 9.28
N LEU A 70 -14.49 6.71 10.47
CA LEU A 70 -13.33 5.85 10.69
C LEU A 70 -13.71 4.36 10.64
N THR A 71 -13.00 3.60 9.82
CA THR A 71 -12.93 2.12 9.85
C THR A 71 -11.48 1.70 10.07
N VAL A 72 -11.26 0.59 10.78
CA VAL A 72 -9.92 0.09 11.11
C VAL A 72 -9.84 -1.39 10.82
N ASP A 73 -8.81 -1.80 10.08
CA ASP A 73 -8.54 -3.18 9.70
C ASP A 73 -7.10 -3.58 10.05
N PHE A 74 -6.95 -4.78 10.63
CA PHE A 74 -5.64 -5.34 10.95
C PHE A 74 -5.06 -6.10 9.76
N ILE A 75 -3.81 -5.78 9.44
CA ILE A 75 -3.03 -6.43 8.39
C ILE A 75 -1.87 -7.15 9.06
N GLU A 76 -1.95 -8.47 9.10
CA GLU A 76 -0.85 -9.33 9.52
C GLU A 76 0.35 -9.10 8.59
N GLY A 77 1.52 -8.91 9.18
CA GLY A 77 2.76 -8.71 8.44
C GLY A 77 3.04 -9.92 7.56
N LYS A 78 3.11 -9.71 6.25
CA LYS A 78 3.50 -10.72 5.27
C LYS A 78 4.90 -10.45 4.76
N ASP A 79 5.63 -11.53 4.46
CA ASP A 79 6.86 -11.43 3.69
C ASP A 79 6.42 -11.23 2.23
N TRP A 80 6.28 -9.96 1.86
CA TRP A 80 5.88 -9.60 0.51
C TRP A 80 6.93 -10.03 -0.52
N ASN A 81 8.20 -10.20 -0.15
CA ASN A 81 9.21 -10.74 -1.04
C ASN A 81 8.97 -12.22 -1.29
N GLU A 82 8.71 -13.00 -0.23
CA GLU A 82 8.35 -14.43 -0.36
C GLU A 82 7.03 -14.61 -1.13
N GLU A 83 6.02 -13.77 -0.89
CA GLU A 83 4.73 -13.86 -1.61
C GLU A 83 4.87 -13.46 -3.08
N TRP A 84 5.70 -12.45 -3.37
CA TRP A 84 6.01 -12.03 -4.73
C TRP A 84 6.85 -13.11 -5.44
N GLU A 85 7.86 -13.68 -4.78
CA GLU A 85 8.65 -14.81 -5.28
C GLU A 85 7.76 -16.03 -5.54
N LYS A 86 6.84 -16.41 -4.62
CA LYS A 86 5.90 -17.53 -4.87
C LYS A 86 5.06 -17.34 -6.12
N ASN A 87 4.76 -16.11 -6.48
CA ASN A 87 3.97 -15.74 -7.65
C ASN A 87 4.84 -15.27 -8.82
N TYR A 88 6.04 -15.86 -8.99
CA TYR A 88 7.02 -15.56 -10.06
C TYR A 88 6.36 -15.12 -11.36
N PHE A 89 6.88 -14.03 -11.93
CA PHE A 89 6.50 -13.63 -13.28
C PHE A 89 6.80 -14.79 -14.25
N GLN A 90 5.90 -15.11 -15.16
CA GLN A 90 6.20 -16.13 -16.17
C GLN A 90 7.31 -15.64 -17.12
N PRO A 91 8.15 -16.52 -17.70
CA PRO A 91 9.13 -16.13 -18.71
C PRO A 91 8.51 -15.21 -19.76
N ILE A 92 9.10 -14.03 -19.95
CA ILE A 92 8.59 -13.03 -20.88
C ILE A 92 9.32 -13.21 -22.21
N VAL A 93 8.57 -13.56 -23.25
CA VAL A 93 9.12 -13.73 -24.61
C VAL A 93 8.79 -12.49 -25.44
N ILE A 94 9.82 -11.87 -26.01
CA ILE A 94 9.68 -10.69 -26.88
C ILE A 94 10.09 -11.06 -28.30
N ALA A 95 9.12 -10.97 -29.22
CA ALA A 95 9.28 -11.20 -30.66
C ALA A 95 9.98 -12.53 -31.02
N ASP A 96 9.81 -13.56 -30.19
CA ASP A 96 10.47 -14.89 -30.31
C ASP A 96 12.01 -14.82 -30.41
N GLN A 97 12.61 -13.70 -30.01
CA GLN A 97 14.04 -13.42 -30.14
C GLN A 97 14.72 -13.18 -28.80
N CYS A 98 13.99 -12.69 -27.81
CA CYS A 98 14.50 -12.45 -26.47
C CYS A 98 13.61 -13.13 -25.45
N VAL A 99 14.22 -13.83 -24.49
CA VAL A 99 13.55 -14.35 -23.31
C VAL A 99 14.12 -13.66 -22.07
N ILE A 100 13.23 -13.18 -21.21
CA ILE A 100 13.57 -12.64 -19.89
C ILE A 100 13.00 -13.60 -18.86
N HIS A 101 13.86 -14.13 -17.99
CA HIS A 101 13.45 -15.11 -17.00
C HIS A 101 14.28 -15.00 -15.72
N SER A 102 13.80 -15.57 -14.62
CA SER A 102 14.57 -15.74 -13.38
C SER A 102 15.26 -17.10 -13.38
N THR A 103 16.23 -17.29 -12.48
CA THR A 103 16.88 -18.60 -12.27
C THR A 103 15.91 -19.68 -11.76
N PHE A 104 14.72 -19.29 -11.27
CA PHE A 104 13.68 -20.19 -10.78
C PHE A 104 12.79 -20.78 -11.89
N HIS A 105 12.81 -20.21 -13.10
CA HIS A 105 12.00 -20.70 -14.21
C HIS A 105 12.60 -21.97 -14.83
N LYS A 106 11.79 -23.04 -14.92
CA LYS A 106 12.21 -24.34 -15.48
C LYS A 106 11.85 -24.50 -16.96
N ASP A 107 10.79 -23.84 -17.40
CA ASP A 107 10.25 -23.95 -18.76
C ASP A 107 10.59 -22.70 -19.59
N VAL A 108 11.88 -22.37 -19.69
CA VAL A 108 12.37 -21.20 -20.41
C VAL A 108 12.49 -21.52 -21.91
N PRO A 109 11.77 -20.79 -22.79
CA PRO A 109 11.91 -20.97 -24.23
C PRO A 109 13.31 -20.57 -24.71
N ASN A 110 13.86 -21.32 -25.67
CA ASN A 110 15.14 -20.95 -26.27
C ASN A 110 14.95 -19.73 -27.18
N ALA A 111 15.70 -18.66 -26.92
CA ALA A 111 15.68 -17.44 -27.70
C ALA A 111 17.12 -16.97 -28.00
N LYS A 112 17.29 -16.14 -29.03
CA LYS A 112 18.61 -15.61 -29.44
C LYS A 112 19.28 -14.80 -28.32
N TYR A 113 18.49 -14.04 -27.59
CA TYR A 113 18.90 -13.27 -26.43
C TYR A 113 18.26 -13.89 -25.20
N ASP A 114 19.10 -14.34 -24.28
CA ASP A 114 18.69 -14.95 -23.03
C ASP A 114 19.14 -14.05 -21.88
N ILE A 115 18.18 -13.43 -21.20
CA ILE A 115 18.41 -12.47 -20.13
C ILE A 115 17.88 -13.03 -18.84
N VAL A 116 18.79 -13.40 -17.95
CA VAL A 116 18.48 -13.85 -16.60
C VAL A 116 18.44 -12.66 -15.66
N ILE A 117 17.31 -12.45 -14.98
CA ILE A 117 17.15 -11.45 -13.93
C ILE A 117 16.56 -12.14 -12.71
N ASP A 118 17.35 -12.18 -11.64
CA ASP A 118 16.85 -12.50 -10.32
C ASP A 118 16.41 -11.17 -9.66
N PRO A 119 15.11 -11.04 -9.35
CA PRO A 119 14.50 -9.86 -8.76
C PRO A 119 14.91 -9.61 -7.29
#